data_AF-A0AAD4LP81-F1
#
_entry.id   AF-A0AAD4LP81-F1
#
_cell.length_a   1.000
_cell.length_b   1.000
_cell.length_c   1.000
_cell.angle_alpha   90.00
_cell.angle_beta   90.00
_cell.angle_gamma   90.00
#
_symmetry.space_group_name_H-M   'P 1'
#
loop_
_entity.id
_entity.type
_entity.pdbx_description
1 polymer ?
#
loop_
_entity_poly.entity_id
_entity_poly.type
_entity_poly.pdbx_seq_one_letter_code
_entity_poly.pdbx_strand_id
1 'polypeptide(L)'
;PFCAAESAIAIQIERMRATEAIAARDAIAQHLSSACRSIRDKSATIENLRQQNKYLEDILKEHSAAYTPESTSSGTTSRSQSRDEHVRPAGQECVGPIDENPKVQNNTLKEQLSNSEDEPPKYEATEAFSQTPQVVANSLHQLPEAEESIRSRHAILATLPLPVGIPSDALRPILIPPSYTLHEFLASAIGLTTNWCPEREEHGYFLTPLFKCTTNPRVATAHRWTMVDVISKLDKPTECFYNKDGKWYYAGVYKALRLDDLTSKEFEQLSTETTQALVKETLAGRKNVSPQTVYETTQLYLAGALKIACVGLQCVGFNNLLYRTIIEQATRCAQTGRWRGPFGFDLRLNSDADLTPRLFSLPRTSVDCLDEGGNKNTSTDEFHKTE
;
A
#
# COMPACT_ATOMS: atom_id res chain seq x y z
N PRO A 1 -7.49 54.07 1.94
CA PRO A 1 -6.01 54.06 2.03
C PRO A 1 -5.52 52.68 2.51
N PHE A 2 -4.97 51.88 1.60
CA PHE A 2 -4.31 50.62 2.00
C PHE A 2 -3.08 50.93 2.86
N CYS A 3 -2.89 50.16 3.93
CA CYS A 3 -1.74 50.32 4.81
C CYS A 3 -0.48 49.88 4.07
N ALA A 4 0.56 50.73 4.02
CA ALA A 4 1.82 50.42 3.32
C ALA A 4 2.44 49.09 3.79
N ALA A 5 2.19 48.69 5.04
CA ALA A 5 2.64 47.41 5.59
C ALA A 5 1.99 46.19 4.91
N GLU A 6 0.69 46.25 4.59
CA GLU A 6 -0.02 45.13 3.93
C GLU A 6 0.48 44.93 2.50
N SER A 7 0.78 46.03 1.80
CA SER A 7 1.34 45.98 0.45
C SER A 7 2.76 45.38 0.44
N ALA A 8 3.58 45.72 1.44
CA ALA A 8 4.93 45.15 1.56
C ALA A 8 4.91 43.63 1.80
N ILE A 9 4.01 43.15 2.66
CA ILE A 9 3.84 41.70 2.93
C ILE A 9 3.37 40.97 1.67
N ALA A 10 2.40 41.53 0.94
CA ALA A 10 1.90 40.94 -0.30
C ALA A 10 3.01 40.80 -1.35
N ILE A 11 3.84 41.84 -1.52
CA ILE A 11 4.98 41.81 -2.45
C ILE A 11 6.01 40.73 -2.03
N GLN A 12 6.26 40.58 -0.73
CA GLN A 12 7.21 39.57 -0.23
C GLN A 12 6.70 38.14 -0.47
N ILE A 13 5.42 37.88 -0.24
CA ILE A 13 4.80 36.57 -0.54
C ILE A 13 4.90 36.26 -2.03
N GLU A 14 4.62 37.25 -2.88
CA GLU A 14 4.67 37.04 -4.33
C GLU A 14 6.09 36.80 -4.83
N ARG A 15 7.09 37.48 -4.27
CA ARG A 15 8.51 37.19 -4.54
C ARG A 15 8.90 35.76 -4.15
N MET A 16 8.45 35.29 -2.98
CA MET A 16 8.72 33.93 -2.52
C MET A 16 8.10 32.89 -3.47
N ARG A 17 6.86 33.12 -3.91
CA ARG A 17 6.19 32.26 -4.91
C ARG A 17 6.91 32.25 -6.25
N ALA A 18 7.38 33.40 -6.72
CA ALA A 18 8.14 33.50 -7.96
C ALA A 18 9.47 32.72 -7.87
N THR A 19 10.19 32.81 -6.74
CA THR A 19 11.42 32.05 -6.53
C THR A 19 11.17 30.54 -6.49
N GLU A 20 10.10 30.10 -5.85
CA GLU A 20 9.71 28.68 -5.80
C GLU A 20 9.33 28.16 -7.20
N ALA A 21 8.56 28.94 -7.97
CA ALA A 21 8.18 28.58 -9.33
C ALA A 21 9.41 28.45 -10.26
N ILE A 22 10.40 29.34 -10.13
CA ILE A 22 11.67 29.26 -10.89
C ILE A 22 12.45 28.00 -10.49
N ALA A 23 12.59 27.73 -9.18
CA ALA A 23 13.28 26.54 -8.70
C ALA A 23 12.61 25.25 -9.20
N ALA A 24 11.28 25.18 -9.17
CA ALA A 24 10.52 24.04 -9.68
C ALA A 24 10.73 23.83 -11.20
N ARG A 25 10.70 24.93 -11.98
CA ARG A 25 10.99 24.88 -13.42
C ARG A 25 12.39 24.34 -13.70
N ASP A 26 13.39 24.82 -12.97
CA ASP A 26 14.78 24.43 -13.19
C ASP A 26 15.01 22.96 -12.80
N ALA A 27 14.36 22.47 -11.74
CA ALA A 27 14.35 21.05 -11.39
C ALA A 27 13.75 20.18 -12.51
N ILE A 28 12.62 20.59 -13.09
CA ILE A 28 12.00 19.89 -14.23
C ILE A 28 12.94 19.90 -15.45
N ALA A 29 13.59 21.03 -15.75
CA ALA A 29 14.54 21.12 -16.85
C ALA A 29 15.74 20.17 -16.66
N GLN A 30 16.26 20.04 -15.44
CA GLN A 30 17.31 19.07 -15.10
C GLN A 30 16.83 17.62 -15.27
N HIS A 31 15.64 17.29 -14.79
CA HIS A 31 15.04 15.97 -14.95
C HIS A 31 14.85 15.61 -16.43
N LEU A 32 14.34 16.54 -17.23
CA LEU A 32 14.17 16.36 -18.68
C LEU A 32 15.52 16.15 -19.37
N SER A 33 16.53 16.94 -19.02
CA SER A 33 17.89 16.77 -19.55
C SER A 33 18.47 15.38 -19.21
N SER A 34 18.26 14.90 -17.99
CA SER A 34 18.69 13.55 -17.56
C SER A 34 17.95 12.46 -18.33
N ALA A 35 16.63 12.58 -18.49
CA ALA A 35 15.82 11.65 -19.27
C ALA A 35 16.25 11.61 -20.75
N CYS A 36 16.48 12.76 -21.38
CA CYS A 36 16.96 12.84 -22.76
C CYS A 36 18.36 12.24 -22.95
N ARG A 37 19.21 12.27 -21.91
CA ARG A 37 20.51 11.57 -21.93
C ARG A 37 20.29 10.05 -21.85
N SER A 38 19.52 9.59 -20.87
CA SER A 38 19.19 8.18 -20.68
C SER A 38 18.54 7.54 -21.92
N ILE A 39 17.61 8.25 -22.58
CA ILE A 39 17.00 7.79 -23.83
C ILE A 39 18.04 7.60 -24.92
N ARG A 40 18.95 8.57 -25.11
CA ARG A 40 20.03 8.48 -26.10
C ARG A 40 20.95 7.30 -25.82
N ASP A 41 21.35 7.11 -24.58
CA ASP A 41 22.22 6.00 -24.17
C ASP A 41 21.54 4.65 -24.43
N LYS A 42 20.26 4.50 -24.05
CA LYS A 42 19.48 3.27 -24.31
C LYS A 42 19.27 3.04 -25.81
N SER A 43 18.99 4.08 -26.59
CA SER A 43 18.88 3.96 -28.06
C SER A 43 20.19 3.49 -28.69
N ALA A 44 21.33 3.98 -28.24
CA ALA A 44 22.64 3.53 -28.71
C ALA A 44 22.89 2.05 -28.37
N THR A 45 22.54 1.61 -27.16
CA THR A 45 22.63 0.19 -26.76
C THR A 45 21.73 -0.70 -27.61
N ILE A 46 20.49 -0.28 -27.88
CA ILE A 46 19.57 -1.04 -28.74
C ILE A 46 20.14 -1.20 -30.15
N GLU A 47 20.73 -0.14 -30.71
CA GLU A 47 21.33 -0.19 -32.04
C GLU A 47 22.56 -1.13 -32.09
N ASN A 48 23.39 -1.11 -31.05
CA ASN A 48 24.51 -2.06 -30.91
C ASN A 48 24.01 -3.52 -30.87
N LEU A 49 23.01 -3.81 -30.04
CA LEU A 49 22.44 -5.15 -29.94
C LEU A 49 21.81 -5.62 -31.27
N ARG A 50 21.16 -4.72 -32.01
CA ARG A 50 20.63 -5.03 -33.35
C ARG A 50 21.74 -5.37 -34.34
N GLN A 51 22.87 -4.65 -34.30
CA GLN A 51 24.02 -4.95 -35.14
C GLN A 51 24.66 -6.30 -34.79
N GLN A 52 24.78 -6.62 -33.49
CA GLN A 52 25.27 -7.93 -33.04
C GLN A 52 24.37 -9.07 -33.48
N ASN A 53 23.05 -8.94 -33.33
CA ASN A 53 22.10 -9.96 -33.79
C ASN A 53 22.20 -10.18 -35.30
N LYS A 54 22.26 -9.10 -36.08
CA LYS A 54 22.43 -9.21 -37.53
C LYS A 54 23.74 -9.92 -37.91
N TYR A 55 24.84 -9.59 -37.24
CA TYR A 55 26.13 -10.26 -37.45
C TYR A 55 26.06 -11.77 -37.16
N LEU A 56 25.41 -12.16 -36.07
CA LEU A 56 25.22 -13.57 -35.72
C LEU A 56 24.30 -14.30 -36.73
N GLU A 57 23.24 -13.64 -37.20
CA GLU A 57 22.38 -14.18 -38.26
C GLU A 57 23.14 -14.42 -39.56
N ASP A 58 24.02 -13.50 -39.95
CA ASP A 58 24.87 -13.64 -41.15
C ASP A 58 25.85 -14.83 -41.01
N ILE A 59 26.48 -15.01 -39.84
CA ILE A 59 27.34 -16.18 -39.55
C ILE A 59 26.56 -17.48 -39.65
N LEU A 60 25.36 -17.55 -39.04
CA LEU A 60 24.53 -18.75 -39.08
C LEU A 60 24.13 -19.10 -40.52
N LYS A 61 23.82 -18.08 -41.33
CA LYS A 61 23.47 -18.26 -42.74
C LYS A 61 24.67 -18.80 -43.54
N GLU A 62 25.87 -18.28 -43.32
CA GLU A 62 27.10 -18.75 -43.95
C GLU A 62 27.39 -20.23 -43.61
N HIS A 63 27.30 -20.60 -42.33
CA HIS A 63 27.47 -21.99 -41.90
C HIS A 63 26.38 -22.92 -42.45
N SER A 64 25.13 -22.46 -42.56
CA SER A 64 24.05 -23.28 -43.11
C SER A 64 24.21 -23.55 -44.61
N ALA A 65 24.80 -22.61 -45.36
CA ALA A 65 25.04 -22.77 -46.79
C ALA A 65 26.20 -23.76 -47.08
N ALA A 66 27.23 -23.77 -46.23
CA ALA A 66 28.36 -24.70 -46.37
C ALA A 66 27.97 -26.16 -46.13
N TYR A 67 26.87 -26.42 -45.44
CA TYR A 67 26.36 -27.77 -45.14
C TYR A 67 25.34 -28.24 -46.19
N THR A 68 25.64 -28.07 -47.49
CA THR A 68 24.84 -28.75 -48.53
C THR A 68 25.26 -30.22 -48.56
N PRO A 69 24.42 -31.17 -48.11
CA PRO A 69 24.82 -32.57 -48.09
C PRO A 69 24.87 -33.06 -49.54
N GLU A 70 26.08 -33.40 -50.00
CA GLU A 70 26.25 -34.12 -51.26
C GLU A 70 25.34 -35.35 -51.23
N SER A 71 24.37 -35.33 -52.13
CA SER A 71 23.25 -36.25 -52.18
C SER A 71 23.76 -37.62 -52.62
N THR A 72 24.18 -38.43 -51.67
CA THR A 72 24.43 -39.86 -51.92
C THR A 72 23.09 -40.58 -51.88
N SER A 73 22.55 -40.79 -53.08
CA SER A 73 21.36 -41.61 -53.34
C SER A 73 21.54 -43.04 -52.84
N SER A 74 20.41 -43.72 -52.60
CA SER A 74 20.22 -45.14 -52.25
C SER A 74 20.38 -45.44 -50.76
N GLY A 75 19.44 -46.06 -50.07
CA GLY A 75 18.16 -46.65 -50.43
C GLY A 75 17.62 -47.44 -49.23
N THR A 76 16.35 -47.82 -49.34
CA THR A 76 15.88 -49.16 -48.91
C THR A 76 15.72 -49.41 -47.39
N THR A 77 14.47 -49.25 -46.94
CA THR A 77 13.67 -50.34 -46.34
C THR A 77 13.73 -50.62 -44.83
N SER A 78 12.50 -50.76 -44.29
CA SER A 78 12.06 -51.57 -43.13
C SER A 78 12.37 -51.07 -41.72
N ARG A 79 11.36 -50.82 -40.88
CA ARG A 79 10.42 -51.75 -40.20
C ARG A 79 11.02 -52.31 -38.91
N SER A 80 10.31 -52.03 -37.82
CA SER A 80 10.19 -52.79 -36.56
C SER A 80 11.03 -52.38 -35.35
N GLN A 81 10.32 -52.39 -34.22
CA GLN A 81 10.73 -52.87 -32.90
C GLN A 81 11.47 -51.93 -31.94
N SER A 82 10.67 -51.37 -31.04
CA SER A 82 10.72 -51.61 -29.59
C SER A 82 12.08 -51.99 -29.01
N ARG A 83 12.66 -51.09 -28.23
CA ARG A 83 13.46 -51.48 -27.07
C ARG A 83 13.41 -50.40 -25.99
N ASP A 84 13.04 -50.86 -24.80
CA ASP A 84 13.35 -50.25 -23.51
C ASP A 84 14.80 -49.77 -23.49
N GLU A 85 15.02 -48.52 -23.09
CA GLU A 85 16.33 -48.07 -22.65
C GLU A 85 16.21 -47.26 -21.36
N HIS A 86 16.73 -47.90 -20.33
CA HIS A 86 16.93 -47.43 -18.97
C HIS A 86 18.09 -46.45 -18.97
N VAL A 87 17.81 -45.14 -18.81
CA VAL A 87 18.86 -44.12 -18.72
C VAL A 87 18.74 -43.38 -17.40
N ARG A 88 19.60 -43.77 -16.46
CA ARG A 88 20.11 -42.91 -15.38
C ARG A 88 21.35 -42.19 -15.95
N PRO A 89 21.56 -40.92 -15.61
CA PRO A 89 22.89 -40.61 -15.12
C PRO A 89 22.89 -39.68 -13.90
N ALA A 90 23.89 -39.94 -13.07
CA ALA A 90 24.35 -39.07 -12.03
C ALA A 90 24.95 -37.78 -12.63
N GLY A 91 24.67 -36.65 -11.99
CA GLY A 91 25.26 -35.35 -12.28
C GLY A 91 25.31 -34.55 -10.98
N GLN A 92 26.25 -34.92 -10.11
CA GLN A 92 26.61 -34.20 -8.90
C GLN A 92 27.59 -33.10 -9.31
N GLU A 93 27.09 -31.90 -9.55
CA GLU A 93 27.93 -30.72 -9.79
C GLU A 93 28.25 -30.01 -8.47
N CYS A 94 29.54 -29.77 -8.30
CA CYS A 94 30.14 -29.06 -7.19
C CYS A 94 29.86 -27.56 -7.31
N VAL A 95 29.16 -27.00 -6.33
CA VAL A 95 29.05 -25.54 -6.17
C VAL A 95 30.29 -25.06 -5.42
N GLY A 96 31.26 -24.51 -6.15
CA GLY A 96 32.34 -23.73 -5.58
C GLY A 96 31.84 -22.35 -5.10
N PRO A 97 32.42 -21.77 -4.04
CA PRO A 97 32.02 -20.45 -3.57
C PRO A 97 32.62 -19.37 -4.47
N ILE A 98 31.76 -18.61 -5.14
CA ILE A 98 32.15 -17.38 -5.84
C ILE A 98 32.15 -16.26 -4.79
N ASP A 99 33.37 -15.89 -4.39
CA ASP A 99 33.68 -14.75 -3.53
C ASP A 99 33.89 -13.54 -4.44
N GLU A 100 32.86 -12.71 -4.63
CA GLU A 100 32.99 -11.42 -5.32
C GLU A 100 32.46 -10.29 -4.44
N ASN A 101 33.44 -9.61 -3.84
CA ASN A 101 33.29 -8.43 -3.00
C ASN A 101 33.83 -7.22 -3.76
N PRO A 102 32.99 -6.37 -4.38
CA PRO A 102 33.45 -5.09 -4.90
C PRO A 102 33.36 -4.03 -3.79
N LYS A 103 34.50 -3.78 -3.16
CA LYS A 103 34.74 -2.54 -2.39
C LYS A 103 34.62 -1.35 -3.34
N VAL A 104 33.50 -0.64 -3.28
CA VAL A 104 33.37 0.69 -3.88
C VAL A 104 33.85 1.72 -2.85
N GLN A 105 35.11 2.13 -3.00
CA GLN A 105 35.60 3.42 -2.50
C GLN A 105 35.02 4.52 -3.37
N ASN A 106 34.39 5.52 -2.76
CA ASN A 106 34.29 6.87 -3.36
C ASN A 106 34.28 7.94 -2.27
N ASN A 107 35.50 8.37 -1.98
CA ASN A 107 35.98 9.70 -1.61
C ASN A 107 34.96 10.84 -1.55
N THR A 108 34.77 11.34 -0.33
CA THR A 108 34.99 12.73 0.11
C THR A 108 35.19 13.78 -0.98
N LEU A 109 34.16 14.60 -1.23
CA LEU A 109 34.29 15.95 -1.74
C LEU A 109 33.81 16.93 -0.65
N LYS A 110 34.79 17.42 0.13
CA LYS A 110 34.74 18.70 0.82
C LYS A 110 35.39 19.70 -0.14
N GLU A 111 34.68 20.75 -0.54
CA GLU A 111 35.16 22.15 -0.41
C GLU A 111 34.26 23.18 -1.10
N GLN A 112 34.01 24.25 -0.33
CA GLN A 112 34.00 25.67 -0.72
C GLN A 112 32.89 26.21 -1.62
N LEU A 113 31.96 26.95 -0.99
CA LEU A 113 31.37 28.21 -1.49
C LEU A 113 31.05 29.06 -0.24
N SER A 114 31.94 29.96 0.20
CA SER A 114 32.16 31.35 -0.24
C SER A 114 30.90 32.22 -0.10
N ASN A 115 30.82 32.91 1.04
CA ASN A 115 29.90 34.01 1.31
C ASN A 115 30.11 35.14 0.31
N SER A 116 29.04 35.56 -0.39
CA SER A 116 28.94 36.87 -1.01
C SER A 116 27.69 37.55 -0.44
N GLU A 117 27.92 38.62 0.33
CA GLU A 117 26.91 39.59 0.72
C GLU A 117 26.73 40.53 -0.47
N ASP A 118 25.70 40.29 -1.29
CA ASP A 118 25.31 41.22 -2.35
C ASP A 118 24.08 42.04 -1.94
N GLU A 119 24.28 43.34 -2.04
CA GLU A 119 23.37 44.45 -1.75
C GLU A 119 22.12 44.39 -2.65
N PRO A 120 20.90 44.66 -2.13
CA PRO A 120 19.67 44.49 -2.90
C PRO A 120 19.52 45.57 -3.98
N PRO A 121 19.14 45.21 -5.22
CA PRO A 121 18.94 46.18 -6.30
C PRO A 121 17.65 46.98 -6.09
N LYS A 122 17.77 48.31 -6.25
CA LYS A 122 16.63 49.23 -6.37
C LYS A 122 15.95 49.01 -7.72
N TYR A 123 14.65 48.68 -7.71
CA TYR A 123 13.85 48.60 -8.93
C TYR A 123 12.84 49.74 -8.97
N GLU A 124 12.82 50.48 -10.08
CA GLU A 124 11.78 51.43 -10.44
C GLU A 124 10.54 50.67 -10.93
N ALA A 125 9.37 51.16 -10.55
CA ALA A 125 8.08 50.57 -10.90
C ALA A 125 7.67 50.97 -12.32
N THR A 126 7.58 50.00 -13.23
CA THR A 126 6.87 50.14 -14.51
C THR A 126 5.59 49.33 -14.49
N GLU A 127 4.50 50.03 -14.80
CA GLU A 127 3.13 49.54 -14.88
C GLU A 127 2.89 48.65 -16.12
N ALA A 128 1.83 47.86 -15.99
CA ALA A 128 1.11 47.11 -17.02
C ALA A 128 1.75 45.80 -17.51
N PHE A 129 1.09 44.66 -17.24
CA PHE A 129 0.50 43.81 -18.28
C PHE A 129 -0.40 42.75 -17.61
N SER A 130 -1.70 42.85 -17.90
CA SER A 130 -2.70 41.84 -17.53
C SER A 130 -2.75 40.79 -18.65
N GLN A 131 -2.14 39.63 -18.43
CA GLN A 131 -2.38 38.42 -19.22
C GLN A 131 -2.34 37.20 -18.30
N THR A 132 -3.49 36.58 -18.12
CA THR A 132 -3.66 35.27 -17.48
C THR A 132 -3.21 34.16 -18.45
N PRO A 133 -2.20 33.35 -18.13
CA PRO A 133 -1.92 32.13 -18.88
C PRO A 133 -2.77 30.99 -18.31
N GLN A 134 -3.65 30.44 -19.14
CA GLN A 134 -4.23 29.12 -18.95
C GLN A 134 -3.09 28.09 -18.87
N VAL A 135 -2.86 27.52 -17.68
CA VAL A 135 -2.02 26.35 -17.49
C VAL A 135 -2.89 25.12 -17.74
N VAL A 136 -2.90 24.66 -18.99
CA VAL A 136 -3.48 23.37 -19.38
C VAL A 136 -2.40 22.58 -20.10
N ALA A 137 -2.24 21.32 -19.68
CA ALA A 137 -1.46 20.25 -20.30
C ALA A 137 0.07 20.30 -20.15
N ASN A 138 0.60 19.55 -19.17
CA ASN A 138 1.89 18.83 -19.28
C ASN A 138 2.06 17.75 -18.16
N SER A 139 1.00 17.00 -17.85
CA SER A 139 1.00 15.97 -16.79
C SER A 139 0.76 14.55 -17.33
N LEU A 140 1.45 14.15 -18.40
CA LEU A 140 1.17 12.89 -19.11
C LEU A 140 2.34 11.86 -19.14
N HIS A 141 3.50 12.14 -18.53
CA HIS A 141 4.67 11.24 -18.63
C HIS A 141 5.26 10.69 -17.31
N GLN A 142 4.66 10.93 -16.14
CA GLN A 142 5.11 10.35 -14.86
C GLN A 142 4.29 9.13 -14.38
N LEU A 143 3.29 8.70 -15.15
CA LEU A 143 2.44 7.55 -14.85
C LEU A 143 3.13 6.16 -14.78
N PRO A 144 4.22 5.84 -15.53
CA PRO A 144 4.63 4.44 -15.66
C PRO A 144 5.18 3.82 -14.37
N GLU A 145 5.73 4.62 -13.45
CA GLU A 145 6.43 4.10 -12.26
C GLU A 145 5.48 3.49 -11.21
N ALA A 146 4.35 4.15 -10.94
CA ALA A 146 3.37 3.68 -9.96
C ALA A 146 2.64 2.42 -10.46
N GLU A 147 2.26 2.39 -11.74
CA GLU A 147 1.64 1.22 -12.36
C GLU A 147 2.60 0.02 -12.40
N GLU A 148 3.89 0.26 -12.67
CA GLU A 148 4.91 -0.80 -12.66
C GLU A 148 5.11 -1.38 -11.27
N SER A 149 5.12 -0.54 -10.23
CA SER A 149 5.20 -0.98 -8.84
C SER A 149 3.97 -1.80 -8.41
N ILE A 150 2.75 -1.35 -8.77
CA ILE A 150 1.52 -2.13 -8.53
C ILE A 150 1.59 -3.49 -9.25
N ARG A 151 2.01 -3.49 -10.53
CA ARG A 151 2.16 -4.72 -11.33
C ARG A 151 3.20 -5.67 -10.73
N SER A 152 4.33 -5.14 -10.25
CA SER A 152 5.35 -5.91 -9.56
C SER A 152 4.80 -6.61 -8.31
N ARG A 153 4.02 -5.90 -7.47
CA ARG A 153 3.39 -6.49 -6.29
C ARG A 153 2.40 -7.59 -6.66
N HIS A 154 1.57 -7.39 -7.68
CA HIS A 154 0.67 -8.44 -8.18
C HIS A 154 1.44 -9.65 -8.72
N ALA A 155 2.52 -9.43 -9.46
CA ALA A 155 3.37 -10.52 -9.95
C ALA A 155 3.95 -11.35 -8.80
N ILE A 156 4.46 -10.71 -7.74
CA ILE A 156 4.92 -11.41 -6.52
C ILE A 156 3.79 -12.25 -5.92
N LEU A 157 2.61 -11.66 -5.72
CA LEU A 157 1.45 -12.36 -5.15
C LEU A 157 0.98 -13.53 -6.01
N ALA A 158 0.97 -13.39 -7.34
CA ALA A 158 0.57 -14.43 -8.27
C ALA A 158 1.49 -15.67 -8.23
N THR A 159 2.77 -15.49 -7.88
CA THR A 159 3.72 -16.59 -7.73
C THR A 159 3.54 -17.42 -6.45
N LEU A 160 2.73 -16.94 -5.49
CA LEU A 160 2.56 -17.63 -4.21
C LEU A 160 1.77 -18.95 -4.39
N PRO A 161 2.12 -19.99 -3.61
CA PRO A 161 1.43 -21.27 -3.69
C PRO A 161 0.03 -21.17 -3.09
N LEU A 162 -0.93 -21.83 -3.75
CA LEU A 162 -2.30 -21.98 -3.26
C LEU A 162 -2.43 -23.27 -2.43
N PRO A 163 -3.14 -23.24 -1.29
CA PRO A 163 -3.43 -24.43 -0.52
C PRO A 163 -4.44 -25.32 -1.27
N VAL A 164 -4.29 -26.63 -1.12
CA VAL A 164 -5.26 -27.59 -1.62
C VAL A 164 -6.56 -27.51 -0.82
N GLY A 165 -7.71 -27.69 -1.48
CA GLY A 165 -9.00 -27.74 -0.81
C GLY A 165 -9.69 -26.39 -0.59
N ILE A 166 -9.22 -25.31 -1.22
CA ILE A 166 -10.06 -24.13 -1.44
C ILE A 166 -11.22 -24.57 -2.34
N PRO A 167 -12.49 -24.34 -1.95
CA PRO A 167 -13.62 -24.68 -2.80
C PRO A 167 -13.51 -23.90 -4.11
N SER A 168 -13.56 -24.63 -5.24
CA SER A 168 -13.62 -24.02 -6.57
C SER A 168 -14.94 -23.29 -6.82
N ASP A 169 -15.94 -23.50 -5.96
CA ASP A 169 -17.26 -22.89 -6.05
C ASP A 169 -17.20 -21.40 -5.72
N ALA A 170 -18.04 -20.63 -6.42
CA ALA A 170 -18.26 -19.22 -6.10
C ALA A 170 -18.70 -19.08 -4.63
N LEU A 171 -17.88 -18.39 -3.83
CA LEU A 171 -18.14 -18.13 -2.42
C LEU A 171 -19.54 -17.51 -2.26
N ARG A 172 -20.32 -18.05 -1.32
CA ARG A 172 -21.66 -17.51 -1.05
C ARG A 172 -21.53 -16.22 -0.23
N PRO A 173 -22.28 -15.16 -0.58
CA PRO A 173 -22.28 -13.94 0.22
C PRO A 173 -22.88 -14.21 1.60
N ILE A 174 -22.23 -13.69 2.64
CA ILE A 174 -22.74 -13.61 4.00
C ILE A 174 -23.76 -12.48 4.03
N LEU A 175 -25.04 -12.85 4.12
CA LEU A 175 -26.14 -11.90 4.19
C LEU A 175 -26.27 -11.35 5.62
N ILE A 176 -25.78 -10.14 5.84
CA ILE A 176 -25.89 -9.45 7.12
C ILE A 176 -27.15 -8.58 7.09
N PRO A 177 -28.06 -8.70 8.07
CA PRO A 177 -29.24 -7.85 8.11
C PRO A 177 -28.84 -6.37 8.20
N PRO A 178 -29.58 -5.44 7.57
CA PRO A 178 -29.22 -4.01 7.54
C PRO A 178 -29.08 -3.35 8.92
N SER A 179 -29.66 -3.94 9.97
CA SER A 179 -29.56 -3.48 11.35
C SER A 179 -28.22 -3.81 12.01
N TYR A 180 -27.30 -4.50 11.33
CA TYR A 180 -26.00 -4.89 11.88
C TYR A 180 -24.86 -4.50 10.93
N THR A 181 -23.73 -4.10 11.51
CA THR A 181 -22.49 -3.92 10.75
C THR A 181 -21.66 -5.20 10.75
N LEU A 182 -20.78 -5.41 9.77
CA LEU A 182 -19.83 -6.54 9.85
C LEU A 182 -18.92 -6.38 11.07
N HIS A 183 -18.59 -5.16 11.48
CA HIS A 183 -17.79 -4.96 12.68
C HIS A 183 -18.51 -5.51 13.92
N GLU A 184 -19.83 -5.37 14.01
CA GLU A 184 -20.64 -6.03 15.05
C GLU A 184 -20.72 -7.55 14.87
N PHE A 185 -20.55 -8.02 13.63
CA PHE A 185 -20.62 -9.43 13.23
C PHE A 185 -19.33 -10.21 13.52
N LEU A 186 -18.15 -9.67 13.17
CA LEU A 186 -16.85 -10.37 13.19
C LEU A 186 -15.79 -9.68 14.02
N ALA A 187 -16.07 -8.51 14.59
CA ALA A 187 -15.16 -7.70 15.40
C ALA A 187 -13.83 -7.27 14.72
N SER A 188 -13.57 -7.67 13.47
CA SER A 188 -12.39 -7.25 12.70
C SER A 188 -12.61 -7.47 11.20
N ALA A 189 -12.66 -6.39 10.43
CA ALA A 189 -12.71 -6.44 8.98
C ALA A 189 -11.59 -5.59 8.39
N ILE A 190 -10.79 -6.18 7.50
CA ILE A 190 -9.72 -5.50 6.75
C ILE A 190 -10.37 -4.94 5.47
N GLY A 191 -10.92 -3.73 5.55
CA GLY A 191 -12.09 -3.40 4.71
C GLY A 191 -11.97 -2.35 3.60
N LEU A 192 -10.96 -1.47 3.56
CA LEU A 192 -10.98 -0.32 2.63
C LEU A 192 -9.69 -0.11 1.84
N THR A 193 -8.60 -0.73 2.26
CA THR A 193 -7.27 -0.53 1.66
C THR A 193 -6.75 -1.81 0.98
N THR A 194 -7.61 -2.82 0.87
CA THR A 194 -7.27 -4.14 0.33
C THR A 194 -7.45 -4.15 -1.19
N ASN A 195 -6.42 -4.59 -1.90
CA ASN A 195 -6.42 -4.84 -3.33
C ASN A 195 -6.15 -6.33 -3.58
N TRP A 196 -7.03 -6.97 -4.34
CA TRP A 196 -6.90 -8.38 -4.70
C TRP A 196 -6.16 -8.53 -6.03
N CYS A 197 -5.35 -9.57 -6.16
CA CYS A 197 -4.64 -9.86 -7.39
C CYS A 197 -5.64 -10.22 -8.51
N PRO A 198 -5.57 -9.57 -9.69
CA PRO A 198 -6.54 -9.79 -10.76
C PRO A 198 -6.40 -11.16 -11.43
N GLU A 199 -5.20 -11.73 -11.45
CA GLU A 199 -4.99 -13.08 -12.01
C GLU A 199 -5.44 -14.19 -11.05
N ARG A 200 -5.46 -13.89 -9.74
CA ARG A 200 -5.72 -14.82 -8.65
C ARG A 200 -6.41 -14.10 -7.49
N GLU A 201 -7.75 -14.09 -7.48
CA GLU A 201 -8.55 -13.40 -6.45
C GLU A 201 -8.37 -14.02 -5.03
N GLU A 202 -7.55 -15.07 -4.86
CA GLU A 202 -7.21 -15.69 -3.57
C GLU A 202 -6.04 -15.00 -2.85
N HIS A 203 -5.29 -14.12 -3.51
CA HIS A 203 -4.19 -13.39 -2.92
C HIS A 203 -4.40 -11.89 -3.10
N GLY A 204 -3.87 -11.10 -2.17
CA GLY A 204 -4.03 -9.66 -2.22
C GLY A 204 -2.97 -8.96 -1.40
N TYR A 205 -3.10 -7.66 -1.28
CA TYR A 205 -2.38 -6.88 -0.28
C TYR A 205 -3.30 -5.82 0.29
N PHE A 206 -2.96 -5.30 1.47
CA PHE A 206 -3.61 -4.11 1.99
C PHE A 206 -2.59 -3.06 2.40
N LEU A 207 -3.05 -1.81 2.41
CA LEU A 207 -2.23 -0.66 2.80
C LEU A 207 -2.54 -0.26 4.24
N THR A 208 -1.52 0.05 5.02
CA THR A 208 -1.70 0.53 6.40
C THR A 208 -0.58 1.49 6.83
N PRO A 209 -0.86 2.51 7.65
CA PRO A 209 0.14 3.46 8.12
C PRO A 209 1.27 2.80 8.92
N LEU A 210 2.53 3.16 8.62
CA LEU A 210 3.67 2.78 9.45
C LEU A 210 3.82 3.65 10.71
N PHE A 211 3.05 4.72 10.82
CA PHE A 211 3.11 5.64 11.95
C PHE A 211 1.70 5.93 12.47
N LYS A 212 1.57 6.08 13.78
CA LYS A 212 0.36 6.59 14.44
C LYS A 212 0.69 7.85 15.22
N CYS A 213 -0.19 8.84 15.09
CA CYS A 213 -0.16 10.08 15.84
C CYS A 213 -1.13 9.96 17.02
N THR A 214 -0.60 10.04 18.24
CA THR A 214 -1.39 9.95 19.47
C THR A 214 -1.30 11.25 20.26
N THR A 215 -2.39 11.65 20.92
CA THR A 215 -2.35 12.77 21.87
C THR A 215 -1.72 12.33 23.18
N ASN A 216 -0.76 13.11 23.69
CA ASN A 216 -0.17 12.83 24.98
C ASN A 216 -1.26 12.92 26.07
N PRO A 217 -1.47 11.86 26.87
CA PRO A 217 -2.54 11.87 27.87
C PRO A 217 -2.34 12.95 28.94
N ARG A 218 -1.11 13.41 29.16
CA ARG A 218 -0.78 14.45 30.15
C ARG A 218 -0.90 15.87 29.60
N VAL A 219 -0.82 16.05 28.29
CA VAL A 219 -0.78 17.37 27.63
C VAL A 219 -1.57 17.30 26.33
N ALA A 220 -2.78 17.85 26.33
CA ALA A 220 -3.71 17.74 25.19
C ALA A 220 -3.20 18.38 23.90
N THR A 221 -2.28 19.35 24.00
CA THR A 221 -1.64 20.04 22.86
C THR A 221 -0.39 19.33 22.35
N ALA A 222 0.14 18.35 23.06
CA ALA A 222 1.33 17.61 22.64
C ALA A 222 0.93 16.31 21.93
N HIS A 223 1.59 16.02 20.81
CA HIS A 223 1.35 14.84 20.00
C HIS A 223 2.62 14.03 19.85
N ARG A 224 2.47 12.70 19.75
CA ARG A 224 3.58 11.77 19.58
C ARG A 224 3.35 10.92 18.34
N TRP A 225 4.36 10.84 17.49
CA TRP A 225 4.44 9.88 16.41
C TRP A 225 5.09 8.60 16.92
N THR A 226 4.45 7.47 16.67
CA THR A 226 4.98 6.15 17.02
C THR A 226 4.96 5.27 15.80
N MET A 227 6.10 4.66 15.48
CA MET A 227 6.17 3.66 14.42
C MET A 227 5.36 2.42 14.85
N VAL A 228 4.58 1.88 13.93
CA VAL A 228 3.75 0.70 14.14
C VAL A 228 4.45 -0.49 13.52
N ASP A 229 4.65 -1.55 14.31
CA ASP A 229 4.98 -2.85 13.76
C ASP A 229 3.71 -3.48 13.17
N VAL A 230 3.70 -3.59 11.85
CA VAL A 230 2.56 -4.03 11.07
C VAL A 230 2.56 -5.55 10.93
N ILE A 231 3.73 -6.17 10.81
CA ILE A 231 3.86 -7.60 10.51
C ILE A 231 3.73 -8.44 11.77
N SER A 232 4.25 -8.00 12.92
CA SER A 232 4.11 -8.79 14.16
C SER A 232 2.66 -8.99 14.61
N LYS A 233 1.74 -8.14 14.14
CA LYS A 233 0.30 -8.31 14.41
C LYS A 233 -0.37 -9.40 13.58
N LEU A 234 0.28 -9.83 12.50
CA LEU A 234 -0.20 -10.81 11.54
C LEU A 234 0.80 -11.96 11.41
N ASP A 235 1.54 -12.24 12.49
CA ASP A 235 2.49 -13.34 12.60
C ASP A 235 1.80 -14.71 12.52
N LYS A 236 0.57 -14.78 13.04
CA LYS A 236 -0.30 -15.96 12.99
C LYS A 236 -1.25 -15.92 11.78
N PRO A 237 -1.54 -17.10 11.19
CA PRO A 237 -2.61 -17.22 10.20
C PRO A 237 -3.93 -16.66 10.75
N THR A 238 -4.56 -15.78 9.98
CA THR A 238 -5.74 -15.00 10.40
C THR A 238 -6.90 -15.22 9.44
N GLU A 239 -8.10 -15.39 9.99
CA GLU A 239 -9.33 -15.50 9.22
C GLU A 239 -9.67 -14.16 8.55
N CYS A 240 -9.84 -14.14 7.23
CA CYS A 240 -10.09 -12.92 6.47
C CYS A 240 -11.47 -12.91 5.81
N PHE A 241 -12.01 -11.71 5.66
CA PHE A 241 -13.29 -11.43 5.05
C PHE A 241 -13.14 -10.23 4.14
N TYR A 242 -13.82 -10.24 2.99
CA TYR A 242 -13.80 -9.11 2.06
C TYR A 242 -15.21 -8.65 1.71
N ASN A 243 -15.34 -7.37 1.40
CA ASN A 243 -16.59 -6.78 0.91
C ASN A 243 -16.50 -6.57 -0.60
N LYS A 244 -17.47 -7.09 -1.35
CA LYS A 244 -17.64 -6.86 -2.78
C LYS A 244 -19.10 -6.52 -3.04
N ASP A 245 -19.36 -5.37 -3.62
CA ASP A 245 -20.71 -4.87 -3.94
C ASP A 245 -21.66 -4.82 -2.71
N GLY A 246 -21.14 -4.40 -1.56
CA GLY A 246 -21.89 -4.33 -0.31
C GLY A 246 -22.17 -5.69 0.35
N LYS A 247 -21.70 -6.80 -0.24
CA LYS A 247 -21.83 -8.15 0.30
C LYS A 247 -20.51 -8.61 0.89
N TRP A 248 -20.58 -9.30 2.01
CA TRP A 248 -19.40 -9.84 2.69
C TRP A 248 -19.16 -11.29 2.29
N TYR A 249 -17.91 -11.67 2.16
CA TYR A 249 -17.48 -13.01 1.79
C TYR A 249 -16.37 -13.46 2.74
N TYR A 250 -16.38 -14.74 3.10
CA TYR A 250 -15.28 -15.35 3.84
C TYR A 250 -14.17 -15.72 2.85
N ALA A 251 -13.00 -15.10 3.01
CA ALA A 251 -11.89 -15.19 2.07
C ALA A 251 -11.02 -16.44 2.30
N GLY A 252 -11.01 -16.97 3.53
CA GLY A 252 -10.09 -18.03 3.96
C GLY A 252 -9.16 -17.61 5.10
N VAL A 253 -8.11 -18.40 5.31
CA VAL A 253 -7.07 -18.19 6.32
C VAL A 253 -5.83 -17.61 5.63
N TYR A 254 -5.34 -16.47 6.10
CA TYR A 254 -4.25 -15.75 5.46
C TYR A 254 -3.04 -15.58 6.37
N LYS A 255 -1.85 -15.64 5.76
CA LYS A 255 -0.59 -15.24 6.38
C LYS A 255 -0.12 -13.94 5.76
N ALA A 256 0.33 -13.00 6.59
CA ALA A 256 0.89 -11.75 6.10
C ALA A 256 2.33 -11.94 5.65
N LEU A 257 2.71 -11.20 4.62
CA LEU A 257 4.08 -11.03 4.17
C LEU A 257 4.35 -9.56 3.91
N ARG A 258 5.60 -9.14 4.12
CA ARG A 258 6.00 -7.76 3.88
C ARG A 258 6.30 -7.54 2.40
N LEU A 259 5.62 -6.58 1.79
CA LEU A 259 5.96 -6.06 0.47
C LEU A 259 6.65 -4.69 0.60
N ASP A 260 7.20 -4.20 -0.50
CA ASP A 260 7.78 -2.86 -0.55
C ASP A 260 6.75 -1.79 -0.21
N ASP A 261 7.21 -0.79 0.55
CA ASP A 261 6.40 0.36 0.96
C ASP A 261 5.77 1.08 -0.23
N LEU A 262 4.64 1.72 0.04
CA LEU A 262 4.05 2.62 -0.92
C LEU A 262 4.94 3.85 -1.08
N THR A 263 5.29 4.19 -2.32
CA THR A 263 6.01 5.40 -2.65
C THR A 263 5.10 6.63 -2.58
N SER A 264 5.67 7.83 -2.48
CA SER A 264 4.90 9.08 -2.50
C SER A 264 4.11 9.25 -3.81
N LYS A 265 4.66 8.82 -4.95
CA LYS A 265 3.99 8.87 -6.25
C LYS A 265 2.77 7.95 -6.32
N GLU A 266 2.88 6.75 -5.76
CA GLU A 266 1.74 5.83 -5.65
C GLU A 266 0.69 6.37 -4.69
N PHE A 267 1.10 7.03 -3.60
CA PHE A 267 0.17 7.68 -2.67
C PHE A 267 -0.67 8.77 -3.35
N GLU A 268 -0.05 9.60 -4.21
CA GLU A 268 -0.74 10.61 -5.01
C GLU A 268 -1.83 10.04 -5.93
N GLN A 269 -1.66 8.78 -6.37
CA GLN A 269 -2.59 8.09 -7.27
C GLN A 269 -3.66 7.28 -6.54
N LEU A 270 -3.61 7.18 -5.21
CA LEU A 270 -4.65 6.50 -4.45
C LEU A 270 -5.99 7.22 -4.59
N SER A 271 -7.08 6.45 -4.50
CA SER A 271 -8.41 7.05 -4.41
C SER A 271 -8.53 7.94 -3.18
N THR A 272 -9.40 8.94 -3.26
CA THR A 272 -9.72 9.82 -2.13
C THR A 272 -10.17 9.03 -0.90
N GLU A 273 -10.94 7.96 -1.11
CA GLU A 273 -11.46 7.09 -0.06
C GLU A 273 -10.34 6.34 0.68
N THR A 274 -9.43 5.72 -0.07
CA THR A 274 -8.27 5.01 0.51
C THR A 274 -7.34 5.98 1.23
N THR A 275 -7.08 7.15 0.64
CA THR A 275 -6.28 8.22 1.26
C THR A 275 -6.89 8.67 2.59
N GLN A 276 -8.19 8.95 2.61
CA GLN A 276 -8.89 9.35 3.84
C GLN A 276 -8.89 8.24 4.89
N ALA A 277 -9.03 6.97 4.49
CA ALA A 277 -8.96 5.84 5.40
C ALA A 277 -7.57 5.74 6.08
N LEU A 278 -6.49 5.87 5.31
CA LEU A 278 -5.11 5.84 5.82
C LEU A 278 -4.81 7.01 6.76
N VAL A 279 -5.21 8.23 6.40
CA VAL A 279 -5.05 9.42 7.25
C VAL A 279 -5.87 9.31 8.53
N LYS A 280 -7.12 8.82 8.44
CA LYS A 280 -7.97 8.57 9.60
C LYS A 280 -7.35 7.51 10.53
N GLU A 281 -6.80 6.43 9.98
CA GLU A 281 -6.13 5.41 10.80
C GLU A 281 -4.89 5.96 11.50
N THR A 282 -4.09 6.78 10.80
CA THR A 282 -2.91 7.46 11.34
C THR A 282 -3.26 8.33 12.54
N LEU A 283 -4.40 9.02 12.47
CA LEU A 283 -4.88 9.96 13.46
C LEU A 283 -5.83 9.35 14.50
N ALA A 284 -6.09 8.04 14.45
CA ALA A 284 -7.09 7.38 15.30
C ALA A 284 -6.81 7.52 16.81
N GLY A 285 -5.56 7.80 17.21
CA GLY A 285 -5.19 8.05 18.60
C GLY A 285 -5.17 9.52 19.02
N ARG A 286 -5.57 10.47 18.16
CA ARG A 286 -5.72 11.88 18.54
C ARG A 286 -7.12 12.12 19.10
N LYS A 287 -7.20 12.87 20.21
CA LYS A 287 -8.48 13.28 20.83
C LYS A 287 -9.17 14.40 20.06
N ASN A 288 -8.38 15.26 19.40
CA ASN A 288 -8.86 16.41 18.64
C ASN A 288 -8.32 16.32 17.20
N VAL A 289 -9.18 15.97 16.25
CA VAL A 289 -8.84 15.90 14.83
C VAL A 289 -9.56 17.03 14.12
N SER A 290 -8.83 18.09 13.76
CA SER A 290 -9.36 19.19 12.95
C SER A 290 -9.13 18.95 11.45
N PRO A 291 -9.89 19.60 10.54
CA PRO A 291 -9.62 19.54 9.11
C PRO A 291 -8.18 19.96 8.75
N GLN A 292 -7.62 20.93 9.48
CA GLN A 292 -6.23 21.36 9.33
C GLN A 292 -5.25 20.23 9.60
N THR A 293 -5.45 19.47 10.69
CA THR A 293 -4.62 18.30 11.03
C THR A 293 -4.71 17.20 9.99
N VAL A 294 -5.90 16.96 9.42
CA VAL A 294 -6.09 15.99 8.32
C VAL A 294 -5.27 16.44 7.11
N TYR A 295 -5.37 17.71 6.72
CA TYR A 295 -4.61 18.28 5.61
C TYR A 295 -3.10 18.17 5.82
N GLU A 296 -2.58 18.59 6.99
CA GLU A 296 -1.16 18.49 7.33
C GLU A 296 -0.66 17.05 7.28
N THR A 297 -1.44 16.09 7.79
CA THR A 297 -1.08 14.67 7.74
C THR A 297 -1.01 14.15 6.31
N THR A 298 -1.94 14.56 5.44
CA THR A 298 -1.88 14.26 4.00
C THR A 298 -0.63 14.85 3.36
N GLN A 299 -0.27 16.10 3.68
CA GLN A 299 0.96 16.72 3.17
C GLN A 299 2.22 15.96 3.59
N LEU A 300 2.26 15.42 4.82
CA LEU A 300 3.39 14.60 5.27
C LEU A 300 3.53 13.29 4.48
N TYR A 301 2.42 12.68 4.02
CA TYR A 301 2.48 11.53 3.12
C TYR A 301 2.96 11.90 1.72
N LEU A 302 2.42 12.99 1.15
CA LEU A 302 2.85 13.50 -0.16
C LEU A 302 4.35 13.82 -0.17
N ALA A 303 4.86 14.42 0.90
CA ALA A 303 6.28 14.71 1.07
C ALA A 303 7.14 13.45 1.38
N GLY A 304 6.54 12.28 1.59
CA GLY A 304 7.24 11.04 1.94
C GLY A 304 7.80 11.00 3.37
N ALA A 305 7.42 11.96 4.22
CA ALA A 305 7.81 12.00 5.63
C ALA A 305 7.10 10.91 6.44
N LEU A 306 5.86 10.58 6.07
CA LEU A 306 5.14 9.41 6.56
C LEU A 306 5.13 8.32 5.49
N LYS A 307 5.26 7.07 5.93
CA LYS A 307 5.27 5.89 5.05
C LYS A 307 4.03 5.03 5.26
N ILE A 308 3.67 4.30 4.20
CA ILE A 308 2.58 3.33 4.20
C ILE A 308 3.17 1.96 3.94
N ALA A 309 2.91 1.03 4.85
CA ALA A 309 3.25 -0.35 4.64
C ALA A 309 2.31 -0.97 3.62
N CYS A 310 2.89 -1.71 2.68
CA CYS A 310 2.16 -2.66 1.85
C CYS A 310 2.34 -4.06 2.47
N VAL A 311 1.21 -4.67 2.85
CA VAL A 311 1.20 -6.00 3.48
C VAL A 311 0.51 -6.96 2.53
N GLY A 312 1.30 -7.89 1.97
CA GLY A 312 0.76 -8.98 1.17
C GLY A 312 0.00 -9.98 2.04
N LEU A 313 -1.07 -10.51 1.48
CA LEU A 313 -1.97 -11.50 2.05
C LEU A 313 -1.87 -12.78 1.22
N GLN A 314 -1.20 -13.78 1.78
CA GLN A 314 -1.14 -15.11 1.20
C GLN A 314 -2.27 -15.97 1.80
N CYS A 315 -3.17 -16.47 0.96
CA CYS A 315 -4.11 -17.51 1.39
C CYS A 315 -3.32 -18.80 1.67
N VAL A 316 -3.38 -19.28 2.90
CA VAL A 316 -2.68 -20.48 3.37
C VAL A 316 -3.65 -21.60 3.76
N GLY A 317 -4.96 -21.34 3.77
CA GLY A 317 -5.97 -22.36 3.99
C GLY A 317 -7.39 -21.83 3.88
N PHE A 318 -8.35 -22.73 4.09
CA PHE A 318 -9.77 -22.39 4.11
C PHE A 318 -10.48 -23.17 5.21
N ASN A 319 -11.04 -22.47 6.20
CA ASN A 319 -11.73 -23.09 7.31
C ASN A 319 -13.17 -23.44 6.93
N ASN A 320 -13.34 -24.65 6.36
CA ASN A 320 -14.63 -25.15 5.89
C ASN A 320 -15.71 -25.19 6.99
N LEU A 321 -15.31 -25.48 8.24
CA LEU A 321 -16.24 -25.51 9.37
C LEU A 321 -16.76 -24.10 9.66
N LEU A 322 -15.85 -23.14 9.85
CA LEU A 322 -16.19 -21.74 10.09
C LEU A 322 -17.08 -21.18 8.97
N TYR A 323 -16.69 -21.40 7.71
CA TYR A 323 -17.46 -20.98 6.56
C TYR A 323 -18.90 -21.50 6.60
N ARG A 324 -19.09 -22.82 6.79
CA ARG A 324 -20.42 -23.43 6.85
C ARG A 324 -21.23 -22.87 8.02
N THR A 325 -20.63 -22.74 9.20
CA THR A 325 -21.29 -22.19 10.38
C THR A 325 -21.74 -20.75 10.16
N ILE A 326 -20.88 -19.89 9.59
CA ILE A 326 -21.23 -18.49 9.32
C ILE A 326 -22.36 -18.40 8.29
N ILE A 327 -22.30 -19.17 7.21
CA ILE A 327 -23.34 -19.16 6.17
C ILE A 327 -24.67 -19.68 6.71
N GLU A 328 -24.65 -20.75 7.49
CA GLU A 328 -25.85 -21.29 8.14
C GLU A 328 -26.46 -20.26 9.10
N GLN A 329 -25.63 -19.62 9.92
CA GLN A 329 -26.08 -18.59 10.85
C GLN A 329 -26.67 -17.38 10.10
N ALA A 330 -25.97 -16.86 9.08
CA ALA A 330 -26.48 -15.77 8.23
C ALA A 330 -27.84 -16.13 7.61
N THR A 331 -28.00 -17.37 7.14
CA THR A 331 -29.26 -17.86 6.57
C THR A 331 -30.38 -17.90 7.63
N ARG A 332 -30.12 -18.44 8.82
CA ARG A 332 -31.09 -18.46 9.93
C ARG A 332 -31.49 -17.05 10.37
N CYS A 333 -30.55 -16.12 10.36
CA CYS A 333 -30.79 -14.74 10.78
C CYS A 333 -31.61 -13.97 9.75
N ALA A 334 -31.39 -14.23 8.46
CA ALA A 334 -32.25 -13.72 7.40
C ALA A 334 -33.71 -14.23 7.52
N GLN A 335 -33.91 -15.47 7.99
CA GLN A 335 -35.25 -16.05 8.17
C GLN A 335 -35.97 -15.55 9.43
N THR A 336 -35.24 -15.43 10.54
CA THR A 336 -35.83 -15.14 11.87
C THR A 336 -35.78 -13.67 12.26
N GLY A 337 -34.99 -12.85 11.56
CA GLY A 337 -34.69 -11.46 11.94
C GLY A 337 -33.87 -11.33 13.23
N ARG A 338 -33.44 -12.43 13.85
CA ARG A 338 -32.70 -12.42 15.12
C ARG A 338 -31.30 -12.99 14.92
N TRP A 339 -30.29 -12.14 15.08
CA TRP A 339 -28.88 -12.54 15.00
C TRP A 339 -28.43 -13.41 16.18
N ARG A 340 -28.89 -13.04 17.38
CA ARG A 340 -28.61 -13.79 18.62
C ARG A 340 -29.81 -14.66 18.97
N GLY A 341 -29.74 -15.94 18.62
CA GLY A 341 -30.63 -16.95 19.17
C GLY A 341 -30.33 -17.18 20.66
N PRO A 342 -31.29 -17.71 21.45
CA PRO A 342 -31.09 -18.04 22.87
C PRO A 342 -30.03 -19.14 23.09
N PHE A 343 -29.65 -19.85 22.02
CA PHE A 343 -28.46 -20.71 22.02
C PHE A 343 -27.26 -19.82 21.78
N GLY A 344 -26.73 -19.25 22.87
CA GLY A 344 -25.49 -18.49 22.85
C GLY A 344 -24.40 -19.30 22.17
N PHE A 345 -24.09 -18.95 20.93
CA PHE A 345 -22.77 -19.20 20.36
C PHE A 345 -21.80 -18.33 21.15
N ASP A 346 -21.43 -18.83 22.32
CA ASP A 346 -20.21 -18.42 22.97
C ASP A 346 -19.10 -18.97 22.06
N LEU A 347 -18.49 -18.12 21.24
CA LEU A 347 -17.33 -18.46 20.39
C LEU A 347 -16.09 -18.84 21.23
N ARG A 348 -16.27 -19.18 22.51
CA ARG A 348 -15.34 -19.93 23.37
C ARG A 348 -15.35 -21.43 23.04
N LEU A 349 -15.44 -21.80 21.76
CA LEU A 349 -15.18 -23.16 21.33
C LEU A 349 -13.68 -23.44 21.53
N ASN A 350 -13.37 -24.28 22.52
CA ASN A 350 -12.09 -24.92 22.83
C ASN A 350 -10.87 -23.99 22.94
N SER A 351 -10.62 -23.51 24.16
CA SER A 351 -9.36 -22.88 24.57
C SER A 351 -8.11 -23.80 24.54
N ASP A 352 -8.24 -25.04 24.08
CA ASP A 352 -7.11 -25.99 23.97
C ASP A 352 -6.48 -26.03 22.57
N ALA A 353 -7.05 -25.29 21.61
CA ALA A 353 -6.36 -24.96 20.36
C ALA A 353 -6.04 -23.46 20.38
N ASP A 354 -4.76 -23.13 20.24
CA ASP A 354 -4.17 -21.77 20.29
C ASP A 354 -4.58 -20.86 19.09
N LEU A 355 -5.79 -21.07 18.57
CA LEU A 355 -6.44 -20.44 17.40
C LEU A 355 -7.59 -19.52 17.82
N THR A 356 -7.46 -18.81 18.94
CA THR A 356 -8.38 -17.70 19.22
C THR A 356 -8.16 -16.63 18.14
N PRO A 357 -9.19 -16.18 17.41
CA PRO A 357 -9.06 -15.04 16.51
C PRO A 357 -8.61 -13.84 17.35
N ARG A 358 -7.35 -13.43 17.23
CA ARG A 358 -6.85 -12.27 17.97
C ARG A 358 -7.52 -11.03 17.41
N LEU A 359 -8.38 -10.48 18.25
CA LEU A 359 -9.25 -9.34 18.00
C LEU A 359 -8.41 -8.09 17.73
N PHE A 360 -8.67 -7.44 16.58
CA PHE A 360 -8.27 -6.06 16.33
C PHE A 360 -9.23 -5.13 17.07
N SER A 361 -9.02 -4.96 18.38
CA SER A 361 -9.62 -3.84 19.11
C SER A 361 -8.61 -2.71 19.16
N LEU A 362 -8.92 -1.57 18.54
CA LEU A 362 -8.39 -0.30 19.04
C LEU A 362 -8.78 -0.21 20.53
N PRO A 363 -7.91 0.31 21.42
CA PRO A 363 -8.31 0.56 22.78
C PRO A 363 -9.50 1.53 22.75
N ARG A 364 -10.69 1.05 23.11
CA ARG A 364 -11.79 1.92 23.50
C ARG A 364 -11.27 2.71 24.70
N THR A 365 -11.03 4.01 24.52
CA THR A 365 -10.96 4.90 25.68
C THR A 365 -12.32 4.84 26.33
N SER A 366 -12.41 4.25 27.53
CA SER A 366 -13.55 4.46 28.39
C SER A 366 -13.65 5.97 28.59
N VAL A 367 -14.70 6.58 28.06
CA VAL A 367 -15.15 7.86 28.55
C VAL A 367 -15.84 7.49 29.86
N ASP A 368 -15.10 7.58 30.95
CA ASP A 368 -15.71 7.60 32.28
C ASP A 368 -16.55 8.88 32.31
N CYS A 369 -17.85 8.73 32.03
CA CYS A 369 -18.83 9.72 32.40
C CYS A 369 -18.77 9.82 33.93
N LEU A 370 -18.20 10.92 34.42
CA LEU A 370 -18.36 11.30 35.81
C LEU A 370 -19.87 11.53 36.04
N ASP A 371 -20.46 10.63 36.82
CA ASP A 371 -21.78 10.77 37.42
C ASP A 371 -21.82 12.09 38.22
N GLU A 372 -22.72 13.00 37.82
CA GLU A 372 -23.17 14.07 38.70
C GLU A 372 -24.03 13.46 39.81
N GLY A 373 -23.45 13.41 41.02
CA GLY A 373 -24.14 12.98 42.23
C GLY A 373 -25.29 13.91 42.62
N GLY A 374 -26.51 13.55 42.21
CA GLY A 374 -27.75 14.10 42.77
C GLY A 374 -28.05 13.49 44.13
N ASN A 375 -27.54 14.14 45.20
CA ASN A 375 -27.80 13.74 46.58
C ASN A 375 -29.22 14.17 47.01
N LYS A 376 -30.14 13.20 47.13
CA LYS A 376 -31.44 13.36 47.78
C LYS A 376 -31.27 13.12 49.28
N ASN A 377 -31.27 14.19 50.07
CA ASN A 377 -31.50 14.10 51.50
C ASN A 377 -32.90 14.62 51.84
N THR A 378 -33.77 13.65 52.13
CA THR A 378 -34.95 13.80 52.97
C THR A 378 -34.51 14.05 54.41
N SER A 379 -34.93 15.18 54.99
CA SER A 379 -34.99 15.34 56.46
C SER A 379 -36.23 16.14 56.80
N THR A 380 -37.21 15.42 57.34
CA THR A 380 -38.21 15.92 58.28
C THR A 380 -37.50 16.41 59.53
N ASP A 381 -37.81 17.61 60.02
CA ASP A 381 -38.00 17.83 61.46
C ASP A 381 -38.76 19.14 61.76
N GLU A 382 -39.61 19.02 62.77
CA GLU A 382 -40.53 19.99 63.37
C GLU A 382 -39.84 20.98 64.34
N PHE A 383 -40.63 21.99 64.77
CA PHE A 383 -40.45 22.95 65.90
C PHE A 383 -39.50 24.14 65.63
N HIS A 384 -39.77 25.40 65.99
CA HIS A 384 -40.66 26.03 66.97
C HIS A 384 -41.00 27.50 66.56
N LYS A 385 -42.21 27.93 66.97
CA LYS A 385 -42.71 29.25 67.42
C LYS A 385 -41.79 30.49 67.55
N THR A 386 -42.49 31.65 67.56
CA THR A 386 -42.17 33.03 68.03
C THR A 386 -41.29 33.86 67.09
N GLU A 387 -41.61 35.12 66.73
CA GLU A 387 -42.51 36.14 67.28
C GLU A 387 -43.11 36.99 66.15
#